data_AF-A3MSP5-F1
#
_entry.id   AF-A3MSP5-F1
#
_cell.length_a   1.000
_cell.length_b   1.000
_cell.length_c   1.000
_cell.angle_alpha   90.00
_cell.angle_beta   90.00
_cell.angle_gamma   90.00
#
_symmetry.space_group_name_H-M   'P 1'
#
loop_
_entity.id
_entity.type
_entity.pdbx_description
1 polymer ?
#
loop_
_entity_poly.entity_id
_entity_poly.type
_entity_poly.pdbx_seq_one_letter_code
_entity_poly.pdbx_strand_id
1 'polypeptide(L)'
;MFLVLVKSDSRELVKRLGRMVDGLELLEGVFLVWAPRDKVAKAVDAVKRNVIRRWEEEGRGPMFEVAVVELGEAQYKEVRPLAKAVVEKMAEALLEEMERLHEKMRSGDRKVLGWYRDVAARYQRLVDISLALDIEPSIMGRLRDKWKEVSLEAGRLR
;
A
#
# COMPACT_ATOMS: atom_id res chain seq x y z
N MET A 1 -0.06 17.06 -0.75
CA MET A 1 -0.07 15.73 -0.09
C MET A 1 -1.15 15.75 0.98
N PHE A 2 -1.78 14.63 1.28
CA PHE A 2 -2.89 14.55 2.21
C PHE A 2 -2.63 13.52 3.31
N LEU A 3 -3.12 13.84 4.51
CA LEU A 3 -3.34 12.87 5.57
C LEU A 3 -4.83 12.52 5.59
N VAL A 4 -5.16 11.26 5.33
CA VAL A 4 -6.52 10.75 5.40
C VAL A 4 -6.67 9.99 6.71
N LEU A 5 -7.53 10.50 7.60
CA LEU A 5 -7.85 9.89 8.87
C LEU A 5 -9.20 9.20 8.75
N VAL A 6 -9.27 7.94 9.12
CA VAL A 6 -10.47 7.10 8.99
C VAL A 6 -10.73 6.43 10.33
N LYS A 7 -11.94 6.61 10.85
CA LYS A 7 -12.43 5.91 12.04
C LYS A 7 -13.69 5.15 11.67
N SER A 8 -13.66 3.85 11.87
CA SER A 8 -14.72 2.93 11.47
C SER A 8 -14.62 1.65 12.29
N ASP A 9 -15.77 1.08 12.63
CA ASP A 9 -15.87 -0.26 13.24
C ASP A 9 -15.65 -1.38 12.20
N SER A 10 -15.72 -1.05 10.91
CA SER A 10 -15.40 -1.93 9.81
C SER A 10 -13.97 -1.74 9.32
N ARG A 11 -13.08 -2.68 9.67
CA ARG A 11 -11.70 -2.75 9.14
C ARG A 11 -11.65 -2.95 7.63
N GLU A 12 -12.65 -3.62 7.05
CA GLU A 12 -12.73 -3.83 5.61
C GLU A 12 -12.90 -2.50 4.86
N LEU A 13 -13.76 -1.61 5.37
CA LEU A 13 -13.95 -0.28 4.80
C LEU A 13 -12.68 0.56 4.86
N VAL A 14 -11.97 0.53 5.99
CA VAL A 14 -10.68 1.24 6.16
C VAL A 14 -9.67 0.77 5.12
N LYS A 15 -9.47 -0.55 4.98
CA LYS A 15 -8.57 -1.15 3.99
C LYS A 15 -9.01 -0.88 2.55
N ARG A 16 -10.31 -0.82 2.28
CA ARG A 16 -10.86 -0.50 0.96
C ARG A 16 -10.53 0.94 0.59
N LEU A 17 -10.78 1.90 1.49
CA LEU A 17 -10.45 3.30 1.25
C LEU A 17 -8.95 3.49 1.03
N GLY A 18 -8.10 2.91 1.90
CA GLY A 18 -6.64 2.97 1.77
C GLY A 18 -6.14 2.50 0.40
N ARG A 19 -6.71 1.41 -0.13
CA ARG A 19 -6.40 0.92 -1.50
C ARG A 19 -6.86 1.87 -2.59
N MET A 20 -8.04 2.48 -2.46
CA MET A 20 -8.60 3.38 -3.48
C MET A 20 -7.82 4.71 -3.61
N VAL A 21 -7.21 5.16 -2.52
CA VAL A 21 -6.42 6.41 -2.49
C VAL A 21 -4.92 6.17 -2.70
N ASP A 22 -4.51 4.93 -2.96
CA ASP A 22 -3.10 4.51 -3.00
C ASP A 22 -2.30 4.95 -1.76
N GLY A 23 -2.94 4.93 -0.59
CA GLY A 23 -2.34 5.45 0.64
C GLY A 23 -1.30 4.52 1.25
N LEU A 24 -0.29 5.12 1.88
CA LEU A 24 0.59 4.45 2.84
C LEU A 24 -0.04 4.54 4.23
N GLU A 25 -0.45 3.41 4.80
CA GLU A 25 -0.99 3.36 6.16
C GLU A 25 0.15 3.53 7.18
N LEU A 26 0.15 4.65 7.90
CA LEU A 26 1.15 4.97 8.92
C LEU A 26 0.81 4.32 10.26
N LEU A 27 -0.48 4.33 10.60
CA LEU A 27 -1.11 3.77 11.80
C LEU A 27 -2.52 3.27 11.40
N GLU A 28 -3.17 2.48 12.24
CA GLU A 28 -4.54 1.99 11.95
C GLU A 28 -5.47 3.17 11.62
N GLY A 29 -5.95 3.21 10.38
CA GLY A 29 -6.84 4.27 9.89
C GLY A 29 -6.17 5.61 9.52
N VAL A 30 -4.84 5.71 9.58
CA VAL A 30 -4.10 6.94 9.23
C VAL A 30 -3.29 6.70 7.96
N PHE A 31 -3.67 7.35 6.86
CA PHE A 31 -3.05 7.17 5.55
C PHE A 31 -2.35 8.44 5.08
N LEU A 32 -1.09 8.32 4.68
CA LEU A 32 -0.39 9.34 3.92
C LEU A 32 -0.64 9.11 2.43
N VAL A 33 -1.11 10.16 1.74
CA VAL A 33 -1.62 10.05 0.37
C VAL A 33 -1.03 11.15 -0.52
N TRP A 34 -0.45 10.74 -1.64
CA TRP A 34 0.10 11.64 -2.68
C TRP A 34 -0.78 11.74 -3.93
N ALA A 35 -1.94 11.07 -3.94
CA ALA A 35 -2.90 11.15 -5.03
C ALA A 35 -3.51 12.57 -5.19
N PRO A 36 -3.97 12.94 -6.41
CA PRO A 36 -4.69 14.19 -6.62
C PRO A 36 -5.94 14.32 -5.75
N ARG A 37 -6.27 15.55 -5.33
CA ARG A 37 -7.41 15.84 -4.46
C ARG A 37 -8.72 15.22 -4.95
N ASP A 38 -8.98 15.30 -6.26
CA ASP A 38 -10.19 14.73 -6.87
C ASP A 38 -10.27 13.21 -6.76
N LYS A 39 -9.13 12.52 -6.83
CA LYS A 39 -9.08 11.06 -6.64
C LYS A 39 -9.41 10.70 -5.19
N VAL A 40 -8.84 11.44 -4.23
CA VAL A 40 -9.13 11.26 -2.80
C VAL A 40 -10.60 11.53 -2.51
N ALA A 41 -11.15 12.63 -3.02
CA ALA A 41 -12.56 12.99 -2.85
C ALA A 41 -13.49 11.91 -3.44
N LYS A 42 -13.26 11.48 -4.67
CA LYS A 42 -14.04 10.40 -5.31
C LYS A 42 -13.97 9.08 -4.54
N ALA A 43 -12.80 8.72 -4.01
CA ALA A 43 -12.64 7.51 -3.21
C ALA A 43 -13.44 7.58 -1.91
N VAL A 44 -13.36 8.72 -1.20
CA VAL A 44 -14.13 8.97 0.02
C VAL A 44 -15.64 8.94 -0.27
N ASP A 45 -16.10 9.60 -1.32
CA ASP A 45 -17.52 9.65 -1.70
C ASP A 45 -18.06 8.27 -2.07
N ALA A 46 -17.28 7.46 -2.80
CA ALA A 46 -17.67 6.11 -3.14
C ALA A 46 -17.85 5.23 -1.89
N VAL A 47 -16.98 5.37 -0.89
CA VAL A 47 -17.11 4.67 0.40
C VAL A 47 -18.32 5.19 1.18
N LYS A 48 -18.51 6.52 1.27
CA LYS A 48 -19.69 7.12 1.92
C LYS A 48 -20.99 6.61 1.32
N ARG A 49 -21.12 6.60 -0.01
CA ARG A 49 -22.31 6.08 -0.70
C ARG A 49 -22.57 4.61 -0.38
N ASN A 50 -21.51 3.79 -0.29
CA ASN A 50 -21.65 2.39 0.08
C ASN A 50 -22.16 2.22 1.53
N VAL A 51 -21.67 3.05 2.46
CA VAL A 51 -22.11 3.06 3.86
C VAL A 51 -23.56 3.52 3.96
N ILE A 52 -23.93 4.62 3.31
CA ILE A 52 -25.31 5.14 3.29
C ILE A 52 -26.27 4.11 2.73
N ARG A 53 -25.94 3.49 1.60
CA ARG A 53 -26.78 2.46 0.99
C ARG A 53 -27.03 1.27 1.94
N ARG A 54 -26.02 0.81 2.67
CA ARG A 54 -26.19 -0.25 3.68
C ARG A 54 -27.14 0.16 4.79
N TRP A 55 -26.99 1.39 5.29
CA TRP A 55 -27.91 1.96 6.29
C TRP A 55 -29.35 2.01 5.78
N GLU A 56 -29.57 2.41 4.53
CA GLU A 56 -30.89 2.48 3.90
C GLU A 56 -31.51 1.10 3.65
N GLU A 57 -30.72 0.13 3.15
CA GLU A 57 -31.19 -1.21 2.79
C GLU A 57 -31.40 -2.12 4.02
N GLU A 58 -30.53 -2.02 5.03
CA GLU A 58 -30.49 -2.95 6.16
C GLU A 58 -30.99 -2.33 7.47
N GLY A 59 -31.30 -1.03 7.49
CA GLY A 59 -31.68 -0.27 8.69
C GLY A 59 -30.54 -0.08 9.69
N ARG A 60 -29.34 -0.56 9.37
CA ARG A 60 -28.10 -0.45 10.15
C ARG A 60 -26.90 -0.40 9.23
N GLY A 61 -25.79 0.15 9.70
CA GLY A 61 -24.54 0.15 8.96
C GLY A 61 -23.35 0.48 9.84
N PRO A 62 -22.13 0.35 9.30
CA PRO A 62 -20.91 0.61 10.05
C PRO A 62 -20.79 2.10 10.40
N MET A 63 -20.12 2.39 11.51
CA MET A 63 -19.61 3.73 11.79
C MET A 63 -18.57 4.08 10.71
N PHE A 64 -18.65 5.29 10.14
CA PHE A 64 -17.64 5.76 9.20
C PHE A 64 -17.44 7.28 9.32
N GLU A 65 -16.31 7.67 9.91
CA GLU A 65 -15.84 9.04 10.02
C GLU A 65 -14.54 9.17 9.20
N VAL A 66 -14.44 10.24 8.40
CA VAL A 66 -13.26 10.48 7.58
C VAL A 66 -12.92 11.96 7.53
N ALA A 67 -11.63 12.27 7.71
CA ALA A 67 -11.07 13.60 7.52
C ALA A 67 -9.95 13.53 6.48
N VAL A 68 -9.93 14.49 5.55
CA VAL A 68 -8.86 14.67 4.58
C VAL A 68 -8.19 15.99 4.88
N VAL A 69 -6.97 15.91 5.40
CA VAL A 69 -6.17 17.07 5.81
C VAL A 69 -5.08 17.28 4.78
N GLU A 70 -5.01 18.48 4.20
CA GLU A 70 -3.89 18.85 3.34
C GLU A 70 -2.66 19.17 4.19
N LEU A 71 -1.53 18.54 3.87
CA LEU A 71 -0.29 18.75 4.58
C LEU A 71 0.59 19.75 3.84
N GLY A 72 1.01 20.80 4.54
CA GLY A 72 2.14 21.63 4.14
C GLY A 72 3.48 20.90 4.33
N GLU A 73 4.56 21.50 3.82
CA GLU A 73 5.89 20.89 3.89
C GLU A 73 6.37 20.64 5.33
N ALA A 74 6.13 21.57 6.25
CA ALA A 74 6.49 21.41 7.65
C ALA A 74 5.76 20.24 8.31
N GLN A 75 4.44 20.14 8.10
CA GLN A 75 3.62 19.04 8.62
C GLN A 75 4.02 17.70 8.01
N TYR A 76 4.42 17.69 6.74
CA TYR A 76 4.97 16.49 6.13
C TYR A 76 6.27 16.06 6.80
N LYS A 77 7.20 16.99 7.05
CA LYS A 77 8.47 16.69 7.73
C LYS A 77 8.26 16.05 9.10
N GLU A 78 7.20 16.43 9.81
CA GLU A 78 6.84 15.84 11.11
C GLU A 78 6.37 14.37 11.00
N VAL A 79 5.62 14.01 9.96
CA VAL A 79 5.12 12.64 9.77
C VAL A 79 6.10 11.75 8.98
N ARG A 80 7.08 12.33 8.29
CA ARG A 80 8.06 11.61 7.47
C ARG A 80 8.82 10.50 8.21
N PRO A 81 9.23 10.64 9.49
CA PRO A 81 9.86 9.55 10.23
C PRO A 81 8.98 8.30 10.36
N LEU A 82 7.66 8.50 10.54
CA LEU A 82 6.69 7.38 10.60
C LEU A 82 6.57 6.72 9.22
N ALA A 83 6.44 7.51 8.16
CA ALA A 83 6.41 6.99 6.79
C ALA A 83 7.67 6.18 6.47
N LYS A 84 8.85 6.70 6.84
CA LYS A 84 10.12 5.99 6.69
C LYS A 84 10.10 4.64 7.41
N ALA A 85 9.69 4.60 8.67
CA ALA A 85 9.63 3.35 9.43
C ALA A 85 8.70 2.30 8.80
N VAL A 86 7.57 2.72 8.22
CA VAL A 86 6.67 1.82 7.51
C VAL A 86 7.29 1.33 6.19
N VAL A 87 7.92 2.23 5.43
CA VAL A 87 8.59 1.88 4.16
C VAL A 87 9.74 0.88 4.37
N GLU A 88 10.55 1.07 5.42
CA GLU A 88 11.61 0.11 5.78
C GLU A 88 11.03 -1.28 6.09
N LYS A 89 9.98 -1.37 6.92
CA LYS A 89 9.32 -2.64 7.23
C LYS A 89 8.72 -3.32 6.00
N MET A 90 8.11 -2.54 5.11
CA MET A 90 7.58 -3.05 3.83
C MET A 90 8.70 -3.60 2.95
N ALA A 91 9.83 -2.89 2.88
CA ALA A 91 11.00 -3.31 2.12
C ALA A 91 11.58 -4.62 2.67
N GLU A 92 11.73 -4.75 3.98
CA GLU A 92 12.27 -5.94 4.64
C GLU A 92 11.39 -7.17 4.38
N ALA A 93 10.09 -7.03 4.64
CA ALA A 93 9.12 -8.10 4.40
C ALA A 93 9.08 -8.54 2.92
N LEU A 94 9.21 -7.59 2.00
CA LEU A 94 9.26 -7.89 0.57
C LEU A 94 10.54 -8.62 0.17
N LEU A 95 11.68 -8.26 0.76
CA LEU A 95 12.95 -8.94 0.48
C LEU A 95 12.91 -10.40 0.93
N GLU A 96 12.45 -10.67 2.15
CA GLU A 96 12.27 -12.03 2.68
C GLU A 96 11.32 -12.85 1.80
N GLU A 97 10.28 -12.21 1.26
CA GLU A 97 9.36 -12.89 0.36
C GLU A 97 9.96 -13.18 -1.01
N MET A 98 10.74 -12.26 -1.57
CA MET A 98 11.48 -12.49 -2.80
C MET A 98 12.49 -13.63 -2.65
N GLU A 99 13.15 -13.75 -1.50
CA GLU A 99 14.04 -14.87 -1.18
C GLU A 99 13.31 -16.21 -1.21
N ARG A 100 12.18 -16.32 -0.50
CA ARG A 100 11.35 -17.54 -0.51
C ARG A 100 10.79 -17.87 -1.90
N LEU A 101 10.38 -16.85 -2.65
CA LEU A 101 9.91 -17.03 -4.04
C LEU A 101 11.02 -17.59 -4.93
N HIS A 102 12.23 -17.02 -4.83
CA HIS A 102 13.38 -17.45 -5.63
C HIS A 102 13.76 -18.91 -5.33
N GLU A 103 13.77 -19.30 -4.05
CA GLU A 103 14.02 -20.70 -3.64
C GLU A 103 12.99 -21.66 -4.24
N LYS A 104 11.70 -21.29 -4.20
CA LYS A 104 10.62 -22.10 -4.76
C LYS A 104 10.70 -22.20 -6.29
N MET A 105 11.05 -21.12 -6.97
CA MET A 105 11.30 -21.15 -8.42
C MET A 105 12.43 -22.13 -8.78
N ARG A 106 13.54 -22.11 -8.04
CA ARG A 106 14.67 -23.04 -8.25
C ARG A 106 14.32 -24.50 -7.98
N SER A 107 13.34 -24.76 -7.11
CA SER A 107 12.82 -26.12 -6.89
C SER A 107 11.95 -26.65 -8.05
N GLY A 108 11.71 -25.84 -9.09
CA GLY A 108 10.95 -26.22 -10.28
C GLY A 108 9.43 -26.13 -10.14
N ASP A 109 8.92 -25.50 -9.07
CA ASP A 109 7.49 -25.33 -8.88
C ASP A 109 6.93 -24.27 -9.83
N ARG A 110 6.25 -24.73 -10.91
CA ARG A 110 5.63 -23.83 -11.91
C ARG A 110 4.40 -23.07 -11.39
N LYS A 111 3.84 -23.44 -10.24
CA LYS A 111 2.67 -22.76 -9.66
C LYS A 111 3.01 -21.41 -9.01
N VAL A 112 4.30 -21.06 -8.94
CA VAL A 112 4.78 -19.80 -8.35
C VAL A 112 4.58 -18.57 -9.24
N LEU A 113 4.12 -18.71 -10.48
CA LEU A 113 3.93 -17.57 -11.40
C LEU A 113 2.85 -16.58 -10.90
N GLY A 114 1.82 -17.06 -10.21
CA GLY A 114 0.84 -16.20 -9.55
C GLY A 114 1.49 -15.37 -8.44
N TRP A 115 2.22 -16.03 -7.56
CA TRP A 115 2.96 -15.39 -6.48
C TRP A 115 4.00 -14.39 -6.99
N TYR A 116 4.69 -14.70 -8.09
CA TYR A 116 5.59 -13.76 -8.76
C TYR A 116 4.88 -12.47 -9.18
N ARG A 117 3.69 -12.55 -9.78
CA ARG A 117 2.92 -11.35 -10.17
C ARG A 117 2.53 -10.52 -8.96
N ASP A 118 2.17 -11.15 -7.86
CA ASP A 118 1.82 -10.46 -6.61
C ASP A 118 3.03 -9.78 -5.96
N VAL A 119 4.20 -10.42 -6.00
CA VAL A 119 5.48 -9.82 -5.56
C VAL A 119 5.87 -8.68 -6.48
N ALA A 120 5.72 -8.83 -7.81
CA ALA A 120 5.99 -7.78 -8.79
C ALA A 120 5.17 -6.51 -8.53
N ALA A 121 3.85 -6.68 -8.31
CA ALA A 121 2.94 -5.59 -8.03
C ALA A 121 3.32 -4.85 -6.73
N ARG A 122 3.73 -5.59 -5.69
CA ARG A 122 4.16 -4.99 -4.42
C ARG A 122 5.53 -4.33 -4.50
N TYR A 123 6.45 -4.88 -5.29
CA TYR A 123 7.73 -4.23 -5.58
C TYR A 123 7.53 -2.91 -6.31
N GLN A 124 6.71 -2.89 -7.35
CA GLN A 124 6.37 -1.65 -8.06
C GLN A 124 5.71 -0.64 -7.11
N ARG A 125 4.77 -1.09 -6.28
CA ARG A 125 4.13 -0.22 -5.27
C ARG A 125 5.16 0.39 -4.30
N LEU A 126 6.15 -0.37 -3.84
CA LEU A 126 7.20 0.14 -2.97
C LEU A 126 8.06 1.20 -3.67
N VAL A 127 8.39 0.98 -4.95
CA VAL A 127 9.11 1.97 -5.78
C VAL A 127 8.29 3.26 -5.92
N ASP A 128 7.00 3.14 -6.23
CA ASP A 128 6.11 4.28 -6.41
C ASP A 128 5.99 5.10 -5.10
N ILE A 129 5.87 4.42 -3.95
CA ILE A 129 5.88 5.05 -2.62
C ILE A 129 7.19 5.80 -2.39
N SER A 130 8.32 5.15 -2.69
CA SER A 130 9.65 5.70 -2.44
C SER A 130 9.88 6.98 -3.24
N LEU A 131 9.43 6.99 -4.50
CA LEU A 131 9.48 8.16 -5.37
C LEU A 131 8.53 9.27 -4.92
N ALA A 132 7.28 8.91 -4.59
CA ALA A 132 6.26 9.89 -4.24
C ALA A 132 6.53 10.61 -2.91
N LEU A 133 7.16 9.92 -1.97
CA LEU A 133 7.48 10.46 -0.64
C LEU A 133 8.93 10.95 -0.52
N ASP A 134 9.78 10.73 -1.52
CA ASP A 134 11.22 10.96 -1.40
C ASP A 134 11.80 10.22 -0.17
N ILE A 135 11.50 8.92 -0.09
CA ILE A 135 11.93 8.02 0.99
C ILE A 135 12.49 6.76 0.33
N GLU A 136 13.82 6.64 0.28
CA GLU A 136 14.46 5.40 -0.14
C GLU A 136 14.71 4.48 1.07
N PRO A 137 14.22 3.22 1.05
CA PRO A 137 14.52 2.27 2.11
C PRO A 137 16.02 1.92 2.11
N SER A 138 16.59 1.72 3.29
CA SER A 138 18.00 1.40 3.50
C SER A 138 18.49 0.18 2.70
N ILE A 139 17.60 -0.78 2.44
CA ILE A 139 17.90 -2.02 1.72
C ILE A 139 17.50 -1.98 0.24
N MET A 140 17.25 -0.80 -0.35
CA MET A 140 16.80 -0.69 -1.75
C MET A 140 17.76 -1.34 -2.74
N GLY A 141 19.07 -1.25 -2.51
CA GLY A 141 20.09 -1.93 -3.32
C GLY A 141 19.90 -3.46 -3.33
N ARG A 142 19.77 -4.06 -2.14
CA ARG A 142 19.52 -5.51 -1.98
C ARG A 142 18.22 -5.93 -2.65
N LEU A 143 17.16 -5.13 -2.53
CA LEU A 143 15.89 -5.37 -3.20
C LEU A 143 16.02 -5.34 -4.73
N ARG A 144 16.74 -4.36 -5.30
CA ARG A 144 16.97 -4.29 -6.75
C ARG A 144 17.73 -5.50 -7.27
N ASP A 145 18.78 -5.92 -6.56
CA ASP A 145 19.56 -7.08 -6.96
C ASP A 145 18.75 -8.37 -6.84
N LYS A 146 17.99 -8.54 -5.76
CA LYS A 146 17.13 -9.71 -5.61
C LYS A 146 16.01 -9.75 -6.65
N TRP A 147 15.43 -8.60 -6.98
CA TRP A 147 14.41 -8.51 -8.02
C TRP A 147 14.94 -8.92 -9.40
N LYS A 148 16.19 -8.57 -9.75
CA LYS A 148 16.83 -9.06 -10.98
C LYS A 148 16.93 -10.58 -10.99
N GLU A 149 17.39 -11.20 -9.89
CA GLU A 149 17.47 -12.66 -9.78
C GLU A 149 16.11 -13.34 -9.99
N VAL A 150 15.09 -12.88 -9.26
CA VAL A 150 13.72 -13.42 -9.34
C VAL A 150 13.15 -13.27 -10.74
N SER A 151 13.35 -12.11 -11.37
CA SER A 151 12.83 -11.84 -12.73
C SER A 151 13.49 -12.73 -13.79
N LEU A 152 14.80 -12.97 -13.68
CA LEU A 152 15.53 -13.87 -14.56
C LEU A 152 15.03 -15.31 -14.43
N GLU A 153 14.84 -15.79 -13.20
CA GLU A 153 14.35 -17.15 -12.96
C GLU A 153 12.91 -17.33 -13.44
N ALA A 154 12.04 -16.32 -13.20
CA ALA A 154 10.69 -16.31 -13.74
C ALA A 154 10.66 -16.35 -15.29
N GLY A 155 11.64 -15.72 -15.94
CA GLY A 155 11.80 -15.76 -17.40
C GLY A 155 12.17 -17.14 -17.94
N ARG A 156 12.90 -17.97 -17.16
CA ARG A 156 13.25 -19.35 -17.52
C ARG A 156 12.11 -20.35 -17.36
N LEU A 157 11.13 -20.02 -16.51
CA LEU A 157 9.96 -20.85 -16.24
C LEU A 157 8.81 -20.64 -17.25
N ARG A 158 8.92 -19.64 -18.14
CA ARG A 158 7.98 -19.39 -19.24
C ARG A 158 8.30 -20.25 -20.44
#